data_AF-A0A5J9WVQ5-F1
#
_entry.id   AF-A0A5J9WVQ5-F1
#
_cell.length_a   1.000
_cell.length_b   1.000
_cell.length_c   1.000
_cell.angle_alpha   90.00
_cell.angle_beta   90.00
_cell.angle_gamma   90.00
#
_symmetry.space_group_name_H-M   'P 1'
#
loop_
_entity.id
_entity.type
_entity.pdbx_description
1 polymer ?
#
loop_
_entity_poly.entity_id
_entity_poly.type
_entity_poly.pdbx_seq_one_letter_code
_entity_poly.pdbx_strand_id
1 'polypeptide(L)'
;MELPRKTLSAVLLLFLLLLATDVGPLVMVKARSCAVEDSDFKGCSSWWSPDNDGCVASCKSKGVEPGYCAGGGFCLCFAPC
;
A
#
# COMPACT_ATOMS: atom_id res chain seq x y z
N MET A 1 34.43 -24.49 -40.69
CA MET A 1 33.19 -23.68 -40.76
C MET A 1 32.57 -23.63 -39.36
N GLU A 2 33.07 -22.77 -38.47
CA GLU A 2 32.65 -22.74 -37.05
C GLU A 2 31.85 -21.49 -36.65
N LEU A 3 31.83 -20.49 -37.54
CA LEU A 3 30.96 -19.32 -37.40
C LEU A 3 29.46 -19.66 -37.32
N PRO A 4 28.88 -20.62 -38.08
CA PRO A 4 27.41 -20.76 -38.15
C PRO A 4 26.79 -21.19 -36.82
N ARG A 5 27.50 -21.96 -35.98
CA ARG A 5 27.00 -22.41 -34.67
C ARG A 5 26.94 -21.28 -33.65
N LYS A 6 27.94 -20.39 -33.65
CA LYS A 6 28.03 -19.26 -32.73
C LYS A 6 26.95 -18.22 -33.03
N THR A 7 26.71 -17.92 -34.31
CA THR A 7 25.62 -17.03 -34.73
C THR A 7 24.24 -17.64 -34.44
N LEU A 8 24.03 -18.93 -34.70
CA LEU A 8 22.77 -19.61 -34.35
C LEU A 8 22.49 -19.52 -32.85
N SER A 9 23.50 -19.78 -32.02
CA SER A 9 23.37 -19.68 -30.56
C SER A 9 23.06 -18.27 -30.10
N ALA A 10 23.70 -17.25 -30.70
CA ALA A 10 23.46 -15.85 -30.36
C ALA A 10 22.04 -15.40 -30.76
N VAL A 11 21.58 -15.80 -31.95
CA VAL A 11 20.22 -15.51 -32.42
C VAL A 11 19.17 -16.19 -31.54
N LEU A 12 19.39 -17.46 -31.17
CA LEU A 12 18.50 -18.19 -30.27
C LEU A 12 18.42 -17.53 -28.89
N LEU A 13 19.55 -17.11 -28.33
CA LEU A 13 19.60 -16.39 -27.05
C LEU A 13 18.85 -15.06 -27.11
N LEU A 14 19.04 -14.29 -28.19
CA LEU A 14 18.29 -13.05 -28.43
C LEU A 14 16.78 -13.31 -28.51
N PHE A 15 16.37 -14.35 -29.23
CA PHE A 15 14.96 -14.73 -29.34
C PHE A 15 14.36 -15.09 -27.98
N LEU A 16 15.07 -15.89 -27.18
CA LEU A 16 14.64 -16.26 -25.83
C LEU A 16 14.54 -15.06 -24.90
N LEU A 17 15.47 -14.09 -25.00
CA LEU A 17 15.42 -12.85 -24.24
C LEU A 17 14.21 -12.00 -24.62
N LEU A 18 13.89 -11.87 -25.92
CA LEU A 18 12.68 -11.17 -26.35
C LEU A 18 11.42 -11.82 -25.77
N LEU A 19 11.33 -13.16 -25.80
CA LEU A 19 10.20 -13.90 -25.23
C LEU A 19 10.10 -13.73 -23.71
N ALA A 20 11.22 -13.56 -23.01
CA ALA A 20 11.26 -13.39 -21.56
C ALA A 20 10.87 -11.98 -21.08
N THR A 21 10.80 -10.99 -21.98
CA THR A 21 10.41 -9.61 -21.60
C THR A 21 8.91 -9.42 -21.38
N ASP A 22 8.10 -10.47 -21.56
CA ASP A 22 6.70 -10.49 -21.13
C ASP A 22 6.61 -10.71 -19.61
N VAL A 23 7.25 -9.82 -18.86
CA VAL A 23 6.94 -9.62 -17.44
C VAL A 23 5.59 -8.94 -17.40
N GLY A 24 4.53 -9.75 -17.36
CA GLY A 24 3.15 -9.29 -17.21
C GLY A 24 3.01 -8.31 -16.04
N PRO A 25 1.92 -7.53 -16.00
CA PRO A 25 1.77 -6.44 -15.02
C PRO A 25 2.06 -6.95 -13.62
N LEU A 26 3.10 -6.39 -12.99
CA LEU A 26 3.40 -6.60 -11.59
C LEU A 26 2.12 -6.29 -10.83
N VAL A 27 1.49 -7.32 -10.28
CA VAL A 27 0.25 -7.17 -9.53
C VAL A 27 0.60 -6.37 -8.29
N MET A 28 0.39 -5.06 -8.36
CA MET A 28 0.50 -4.18 -7.20
C MET A 28 -0.62 -4.60 -6.26
N VAL A 29 -0.30 -5.43 -5.26
CA VAL A 29 -1.23 -5.74 -4.18
C VAL A 29 -1.50 -4.42 -3.49
N LYS A 30 -2.72 -3.89 -3.63
CA LYS A 30 -3.15 -2.74 -2.85
C LYS A 30 -2.99 -3.12 -1.39
N ALA A 31 -2.09 -2.42 -0.67
CA ALA A 31 -1.94 -2.60 0.76
C ALA A 31 -3.33 -2.50 1.39
N ARG A 32 -3.71 -3.50 2.19
CA ARG A 32 -5.01 -3.46 2.84
C ARG A 32 -4.92 -2.36 3.89
N SER A 33 -5.93 -1.52 3.98
CA SER A 33 -5.99 -0.52 5.05
C SER A 33 -6.87 -1.07 6.16
N CYS A 34 -6.32 -1.19 7.36
CA CYS A 34 -7.05 -1.62 8.54
C CYS A 34 -7.38 -0.39 9.39
N ALA A 35 -8.61 -0.34 9.92
CA ALA A 35 -8.99 0.63 10.93
C ALA A 35 -8.58 0.10 12.31
N VAL A 36 -7.84 0.91 13.06
CA VAL A 36 -7.41 0.62 14.43
C VAL A 36 -8.00 1.69 15.35
N GLU A 37 -8.62 1.26 16.44
CA GLU A 37 -9.13 2.17 17.45
C GLU A 37 -7.96 2.83 18.21
N ASP A 38 -7.99 4.15 18.31
CA ASP A 38 -7.16 4.91 19.23
C ASP A 38 -7.89 5.09 20.57
N SER A 39 -7.60 4.20 21.52
CA SER A 39 -8.17 4.22 22.87
C SER A 39 -7.69 5.40 23.74
N ASP A 40 -6.60 6.05 23.35
CA ASP A 40 -6.02 7.17 24.10
C ASP A 40 -6.75 8.48 23.76
N PHE A 41 -7.30 8.59 22.55
CA PHE A 41 -7.97 9.79 22.08
C PHE A 41 -9.43 9.88 22.59
N LYS A 42 -9.69 10.87 23.43
CA LYS A 42 -11.02 11.11 24.04
C LYS A 42 -11.86 12.18 23.32
N GLY A 43 -11.31 12.85 22.29
CA GLY A 43 -11.95 13.98 21.61
C GLY A 43 -13.16 13.64 20.73
N CYS A 44 -13.47 12.36 20.53
CA CYS A 44 -14.61 11.90 19.75
C CYS A 44 -15.91 11.78 20.56
N SER A 45 -15.91 12.13 21.86
CA SER A 45 -17.02 11.86 22.79
C SER A 45 -18.34 12.59 22.48
N SER A 46 -18.34 13.60 21.60
CA SER A 46 -19.57 14.33 21.24
C SER A 46 -20.02 13.96 19.82
N TRP A 47 -21.27 13.49 19.69
CA TRP A 47 -21.85 13.12 18.39
C TRP A 47 -22.10 14.35 17.51
N TRP A 48 -22.42 15.51 18.12
CA TRP A 48 -22.75 16.72 17.36
C TRP A 48 -21.52 17.47 16.85
N SER A 49 -20.35 17.30 17.48
CA SER A 49 -19.12 18.01 17.13
C SER A 49 -17.89 17.18 17.52
N PRO A 50 -17.62 16.06 16.84
CA PRO A 50 -16.42 15.27 17.07
C PRO A 50 -15.16 16.03 16.66
N ASP A 51 -14.11 15.95 17.48
CA ASP A 51 -12.80 16.53 17.18
C ASP A 51 -12.01 15.67 16.18
N ASN A 52 -12.40 15.76 14.91
CA ASN A 52 -11.75 15.01 13.84
C ASN A 52 -10.30 15.47 13.62
N ASP A 53 -10.01 16.76 13.74
CA ASP A 53 -8.66 17.29 13.56
C ASP A 53 -7.71 16.78 14.64
N GLY A 54 -8.17 16.75 15.90
CA GLY A 54 -7.43 16.11 16.99
C GLY A 54 -7.23 14.61 16.77
N CYS A 55 -8.24 13.90 16.26
CA CYS A 55 -8.12 12.48 15.94
C CYS A 55 -7.07 12.24 14.83
N VAL A 56 -7.10 13.05 13.77
CA VAL A 56 -6.09 13.01 12.69
C VAL A 56 -4.69 13.28 13.25
N ALA A 57 -4.53 14.30 14.10
CA ALA A 57 -3.25 14.62 14.73
C ALA A 57 -2.74 13.49 15.64
N SER A 58 -3.63 12.85 16.40
CA SER A 58 -3.30 11.67 17.22
C SER A 58 -2.80 10.51 16.36
N CYS A 59 -3.53 10.16 15.30
CA CYS A 59 -3.12 9.12 14.35
C CYS A 59 -1.77 9.45 13.69
N LYS A 60 -1.59 10.71 13.26
CA LYS A 60 -0.33 11.19 12.68
C LYS A 60 0.85 11.01 13.62
N SER A 61 0.67 11.27 14.92
CA SER A 61 1.71 11.04 15.94
C SER A 61 2.11 9.57 16.06
N LYS A 62 1.20 8.64 15.71
CA LYS A 62 1.43 7.19 15.64
C LYS A 62 2.00 6.74 14.29
N GLY A 63 2.28 7.68 13.38
CA GLY A 63 2.83 7.42 12.05
C GLY A 63 1.81 6.90 11.03
N VAL A 64 0.50 7.05 11.31
CA VAL A 64 -0.58 6.53 10.48
C VAL A 64 -1.57 7.64 10.14
N GLU A 65 -1.96 7.76 8.87
CA GLU A 65 -2.97 8.71 8.38
C GLU A 65 -3.75 8.05 7.23
N PRO A 66 -5.05 8.33 7.05
CA PRO A 66 -5.88 9.29 7.80
C PRO A 66 -6.48 8.72 9.11
N GLY A 67 -7.19 9.57 9.88
CA GLY A 67 -8.02 9.16 11.01
C GLY A 67 -9.35 9.92 11.08
N TYR A 68 -10.38 9.35 11.73
CA TYR A 68 -11.67 10.03 11.95
C TYR A 68 -12.41 9.54 13.20
N CYS A 69 -13.31 10.37 13.73
CA CYS A 69 -14.18 10.00 14.84
C CYS A 69 -15.39 9.18 14.36
N ALA A 70 -15.52 7.96 14.87
CA ALA A 70 -16.67 7.11 14.59
C ALA A 70 -17.82 7.32 15.58
N GLY A 71 -19.03 6.93 15.18
CA GLY A 71 -20.26 7.15 15.94
C GLY A 71 -20.32 6.56 17.36
N GLY A 72 -19.39 5.67 17.73
CA GLY A 72 -19.30 5.17 19.11
C GLY A 72 -18.41 6.02 20.04
N GLY A 73 -17.97 7.19 19.59
CA GLY A 73 -17.16 8.12 20.40
C GLY A 73 -15.67 7.77 20.46
N PHE A 74 -15.20 6.95 19.52
CA PHE A 74 -13.81 6.52 19.41
C PHE A 74 -13.16 7.05 18.12
N CYS A 75 -11.85 7.27 18.17
CA CYS A 75 -11.05 7.65 17.01
C CYS A 75 -10.56 6.41 16.28
N LEU A 76 -10.70 6.37 14.96
CA LEU A 76 -10.21 5.30 14.11
C LEU A 76 -9.04 5.81 13.27
N CYS A 77 -7.88 5.18 13.41
CA CYS A 77 -6.71 5.42 12.58
C CYS A 77 -6.62 4.37 11.47
N PHE A 78 -6.30 4.79 10.25
CA PHE A 78 -6.12 3.88 9.11
C PHE A 78 -4.64 3.63 8.87
N ALA A 79 -4.25 2.37 9.00
CA ALA A 79 -2.88 1.93 8.79
C ALA A 79 -2.82 0.85 7.70
N PRO A 80 -1.70 0.71 6.98
CA PRO A 80 -1.47 -0.49 6.20
C PRO A 80 -1.44 -1.71 7.13
N CYS A 81 -2.23 -2.71 6.75
CA CYS A 81 -2.00 -4.10 7.08
C CYS A 81 -1.30 -4.78 5.88
#